data_AF-A0A1H7PWV9-F1
#
_entry.id   AF-A0A1H7PWV9-F1
#
_cell.length_a   1.000
_cell.length_b   1.000
_cell.length_c   1.000
_cell.angle_alpha   90.00
_cell.angle_beta   90.00
_cell.angle_gamma   90.00
#
_symmetry.space_group_name_H-M   'P 1'
#
loop_
_entity.id
_entity.type
_entity.pdbx_description
1 polymer ?
#
loop_
_entity_poly.entity_id
_entity_poly.type
_entity_poly.pdbx_seq_one_letter_code
_entity_poly.pdbx_strand_id
1 'polypeptide(L)'
;MTGDNGQISAELLFLFGTLIIVLMISIVFISDENELNIAMAAAHSGVIEGLATSSSGIYPADAYSDYSNSKMNVLEPYSVEIVNISYTELGGDNNYDKKQIQFKVYAKTSDRFNNKELTSIGDRINYNLRKSIAVSFNSINATNKLYNPVFSPHYVYTTANVKWV
;
A
#
# COMPACT_ATOMS: atom_id res chain seq x y z
N MET A 1 26.56 -32.06 -49.10
CA MET A 1 26.58 -30.70 -48.52
C MET A 1 25.16 -30.33 -48.13
N THR A 2 24.66 -30.88 -47.03
CA THR A 2 23.26 -30.70 -46.55
C THR A 2 23.16 -30.79 -45.01
N GLY A 3 24.29 -30.59 -44.30
CA GLY A 3 24.36 -30.66 -42.84
C GLY A 3 24.10 -29.33 -42.12
N ASP A 4 24.54 -28.22 -42.71
CA ASP A 4 24.48 -26.89 -42.04
C ASP A 4 23.07 -26.35 -41.87
N ASN A 5 22.19 -26.51 -42.86
CA ASN A 5 20.85 -25.90 -42.82
C ASN A 5 19.96 -26.50 -41.71
N GLY A 6 20.15 -27.78 -41.39
CA GLY A 6 19.44 -28.46 -40.31
C GLY A 6 19.97 -28.06 -38.93
N GLN A 7 21.29 -27.88 -38.81
CA GLN A 7 21.92 -27.41 -37.59
C GLN A 7 21.53 -25.95 -37.28
N ILE A 8 21.56 -25.05 -38.28
CA ILE A 8 21.13 -23.65 -38.12
C ILE A 8 19.66 -23.57 -37.70
N SER A 9 18.80 -24.42 -38.27
CA SER A 9 17.38 -24.47 -37.91
C SER A 9 17.19 -24.97 -36.46
N ALA A 10 17.97 -25.96 -36.03
CA ALA A 10 17.92 -26.49 -34.66
C ALA A 10 18.44 -25.48 -33.62
N GLU A 11 19.54 -24.78 -33.92
CA GLU A 11 20.08 -23.71 -33.08
C GLU A 11 19.08 -22.56 -32.93
N LEU A 12 18.44 -22.14 -34.02
CA LEU A 12 17.40 -21.11 -34.00
C LEU A 12 16.21 -21.51 -33.10
N LEU A 13 15.77 -22.76 -33.21
CA LEU A 13 14.64 -23.29 -32.43
C LEU A 13 14.99 -23.37 -30.94
N PHE A 14 16.24 -23.73 -30.61
CA PHE A 14 16.75 -23.70 -29.24
C PHE A 14 16.82 -22.26 -28.69
N LEU A 15 17.26 -21.31 -29.52
CA LEU A 15 17.36 -19.90 -29.17
C LEU A 15 15.97 -19.31 -28.88
N PHE A 16 14.97 -19.58 -29.72
CA PHE A 16 13.59 -19.18 -29.45
C PHE A 16 13.00 -19.85 -28.20
N GLY A 17 13.30 -21.14 -27.98
CA GLY A 17 12.87 -21.85 -26.78
C GLY A 17 13.41 -21.22 -25.50
N THR A 18 14.72 -20.93 -25.46
CA THR A 18 15.35 -20.25 -24.32
C THR A 18 14.80 -18.82 -24.13
N LEU A 19 14.58 -18.09 -25.22
CA LEU A 19 14.00 -16.74 -25.17
C LEU A 19 12.60 -16.75 -24.54
N ILE A 20 11.73 -17.69 -24.93
CA ILE A 20 10.38 -17.81 -24.35
C ILE A 20 10.45 -18.07 -22.84
N ILE A 21 11.35 -18.95 -22.40
CA ILE A 21 11.54 -19.25 -20.98
C ILE A 21 11.98 -17.98 -20.21
N VAL A 22 12.96 -17.24 -20.75
CA VAL A 22 13.44 -15.99 -20.15
C VAL A 22 12.32 -14.95 -20.06
N LEU A 23 11.51 -14.81 -21.12
CA LEU A 23 10.37 -13.90 -21.14
C LEU A 23 9.33 -14.28 -20.08
N MET A 24 8.99 -15.57 -19.96
CA MET A 24 8.02 -16.04 -18.96
C MET A 24 8.48 -15.74 -17.54
N ILE A 25 9.75 -15.99 -17.21
CA ILE A 25 10.31 -15.67 -15.89
C ILE A 25 10.24 -14.17 -15.64
N SER A 26 10.62 -13.36 -16.63
CA SER A 26 10.64 -11.90 -16.52
C SER A 26 9.25 -11.31 -16.24
N ILE A 27 8.20 -11.83 -16.87
CA ILE A 27 6.82 -11.37 -16.66
C ILE A 27 6.37 -11.55 -15.20
N VAL A 28 6.74 -12.67 -14.57
CA VAL A 28 6.38 -12.94 -13.17
C VAL A 28 7.05 -11.91 -12.25
N PHE A 29 8.35 -11.66 -12.42
CA PHE A 29 9.07 -10.66 -11.63
C PHE A 29 8.52 -9.24 -11.83
N ILE A 30 8.21 -8.86 -13.07
CA ILE A 30 7.63 -7.53 -13.37
C ILE A 30 6.24 -7.40 -12.73
N SER A 31 5.43 -8.46 -12.75
CA SER A 31 4.11 -8.44 -12.13
C SER A 31 4.18 -8.19 -10.63
N ASP A 32 5.09 -8.87 -9.94
CA ASP A 32 5.30 -8.73 -8.49
C ASP A 32 5.74 -7.31 -8.11
N GLU A 33 6.69 -6.72 -8.85
CA GLU A 33 7.14 -5.34 -8.61
C GLU A 33 6.07 -4.32 -8.96
N ASN A 34 5.30 -4.55 -10.03
CA ASN A 34 4.22 -3.66 -10.44
C ASN A 34 3.11 -3.62 -9.38
N GLU A 35 2.77 -4.76 -8.78
CA GLU A 35 1.81 -4.84 -7.68
C GLU A 35 2.26 -3.99 -6.48
N LEU A 36 3.54 -4.10 -6.10
CA LEU A 36 4.11 -3.29 -5.02
C LEU A 36 4.12 -1.79 -5.34
N ASN A 37 4.44 -1.42 -6.58
CA ASN A 37 4.41 -0.03 -7.04
C ASN A 37 3.00 0.56 -7.01
N ILE A 38 1.98 -0.21 -7.41
CA ILE A 38 0.57 0.20 -7.31
C ILE A 38 0.19 0.40 -5.83
N ALA A 39 0.57 -0.53 -4.95
CA ALA A 39 0.30 -0.42 -3.53
C ALA A 39 0.97 0.81 -2.90
N MET A 40 2.21 1.11 -3.29
CA MET A 40 2.95 2.30 -2.85
C MET A 40 2.31 3.59 -3.33
N ALA A 41 1.94 3.68 -4.61
CA ALA A 41 1.27 4.85 -5.18
C ALA A 41 -0.11 5.09 -4.54
N ALA A 42 -0.87 4.01 -4.30
CA ALA A 42 -2.13 4.06 -3.58
C ALA A 42 -1.94 4.49 -2.12
N ALA A 43 -0.91 3.97 -1.44
CA ALA A 43 -0.58 4.37 -0.08
C ALA A 43 -0.30 5.87 0.01
N HIS A 44 0.54 6.41 -0.88
CA HIS A 44 0.80 7.86 -0.96
C HIS A 44 -0.46 8.67 -1.21
N SER A 45 -1.28 8.26 -2.18
CA SER A 45 -2.54 8.96 -2.51
C SER A 45 -3.52 8.95 -1.34
N GLY A 46 -3.71 7.80 -0.69
CA GLY A 46 -4.59 7.64 0.47
C GLY A 46 -4.14 8.44 1.69
N VAL A 47 -2.83 8.50 1.96
CA VAL A 47 -2.30 9.33 3.04
C VAL A 47 -2.55 10.82 2.76
N ILE A 48 -2.30 11.29 1.54
CA ILE A 48 -2.56 12.68 1.14
C ILE A 48 -4.05 13.01 1.26
N GLU A 49 -4.94 12.12 0.82
CA GLU A 49 -6.39 12.29 0.96
C GLU A 49 -6.81 12.38 2.44
N GLY A 50 -6.27 11.51 3.30
CA GLY A 50 -6.54 11.53 4.74
C GLY A 50 -6.11 12.84 5.43
N LEU A 51 -4.99 13.42 4.98
CA LEU A 51 -4.53 14.72 5.47
C LEU A 51 -5.32 15.89 4.91
N ALA A 52 -5.65 15.89 3.61
CA ALA A 52 -6.41 16.95 2.96
C ALA A 52 -7.81 17.11 3.58
N THR A 53 -8.45 15.99 3.90
CA THR A 53 -9.75 15.96 4.61
C THR A 53 -9.67 16.68 5.97
N SER A 54 -8.52 16.54 6.65
CA SER A 54 -8.28 17.15 7.97
C SER A 54 -7.95 18.63 7.86
N SER A 55 -7.15 19.03 6.86
CA SER A 55 -6.83 20.44 6.59
C SER A 55 -8.05 21.25 6.12
N SER A 56 -9.02 20.60 5.47
CA SER A 56 -10.23 21.25 4.94
C SER A 56 -11.39 21.28 5.96
N GLY A 57 -11.30 20.48 7.04
CA GLY A 57 -12.36 20.39 8.06
C GLY A 57 -13.67 19.75 7.56
N ILE A 58 -13.63 19.03 6.43
CA ILE A 58 -14.81 18.39 5.83
C ILE A 58 -14.89 16.95 6.34
N TYR A 59 -15.91 16.65 7.14
CA TYR A 59 -16.09 15.33 7.73
C TYR A 59 -17.42 14.69 7.31
N PRO A 60 -17.45 13.37 7.03
CA PRO A 60 -18.69 12.61 6.92
C PRO A 60 -19.57 12.78 8.16
N ALA A 61 -20.88 12.81 8.00
CA ALA A 61 -21.83 13.18 9.07
C ALA A 61 -21.76 12.25 10.29
N ASP A 62 -21.53 10.95 10.06
CA ASP A 62 -21.30 9.93 11.07
C ASP A 62 -20.01 10.20 11.86
N ALA A 63 -18.91 10.44 11.15
CA ALA A 63 -17.62 10.74 11.76
C ALA A 63 -17.66 12.07 12.54
N TYR A 64 -18.33 13.10 12.00
CA TYR A 64 -18.51 14.39 12.65
C TYR A 64 -19.28 14.25 13.97
N SER A 65 -20.37 13.47 14.00
CA SER A 65 -21.16 13.22 15.20
C SER A 65 -20.31 12.57 16.31
N ASP A 66 -19.50 11.57 15.97
CA ASP A 66 -18.65 10.89 16.94
C ASP A 66 -17.55 11.81 17.49
N TYR A 67 -16.92 12.61 16.62
CA TYR A 67 -15.85 13.53 17.03
C TYR A 67 -16.40 14.73 17.79
N SER A 68 -17.57 15.27 17.43
CA SER A 68 -18.21 16.37 18.16
C SER A 68 -18.54 16.00 19.60
N ASN A 69 -18.85 14.73 19.86
CA ASN A 69 -19.23 14.26 21.19
C ASN A 69 -18.01 13.82 22.05
N SER A 70 -16.95 13.32 21.43
CA SER A 70 -15.86 12.65 22.16
C SER A 70 -14.44 13.20 21.90
N LYS A 71 -14.22 13.89 20.78
CA LYS A 71 -12.89 14.28 20.29
C LYS A 71 -12.94 15.59 19.46
N MET A 72 -13.39 16.68 20.09
CA MET A 72 -13.56 17.99 19.43
C MET A 72 -12.27 18.46 18.74
N ASN A 73 -11.10 18.21 19.34
CA ASN A 73 -9.79 18.63 18.83
C ASN A 73 -9.40 17.96 17.50
N VAL A 74 -10.04 16.85 17.12
CA VAL A 74 -9.79 16.16 15.83
C VAL A 74 -10.60 16.81 14.70
N LEU A 75 -11.61 17.64 15.03
CA LEU A 75 -12.36 18.45 14.08
C LEU A 75 -11.62 19.73 13.71
N GLU A 76 -10.68 20.17 14.54
CA GLU A 76 -9.87 21.34 14.26
C GLU A 76 -8.90 21.05 13.10
N PRO A 77 -8.73 22.00 12.15
CA PRO A 77 -7.77 21.83 11.07
C PRO A 77 -6.36 21.81 11.65
N TYR A 78 -5.63 20.72 11.40
CA TYR A 78 -4.25 20.54 11.83
C TYR A 78 -3.30 20.42 10.64
N SER A 79 -2.06 20.90 10.81
CA SER A 79 -1.00 20.75 9.82
C SER A 79 -0.08 19.59 10.19
N VAL A 80 -0.16 18.52 9.41
CA VAL A 80 0.73 17.35 9.49
C VAL A 80 1.37 17.15 8.13
N GLU A 81 2.70 17.09 8.11
CA GLU A 81 3.51 16.88 6.93
C GLU A 81 4.00 15.43 6.90
N ILE A 82 3.86 14.75 5.77
CA ILE A 82 4.42 13.40 5.60
C ILE A 82 5.87 13.53 5.15
N VAL A 83 6.77 13.02 5.99
CA VAL A 83 8.21 13.02 5.71
C VAL A 83 8.56 11.86 4.79
N ASN A 84 7.99 10.67 5.04
CA ASN A 84 8.27 9.48 4.25
C ASN A 84 7.20 8.40 4.45
N ILE A 85 7.04 7.54 3.46
CA ILE A 85 6.31 6.28 3.57
C ILE A 85 7.29 5.19 3.18
N SER A 86 7.55 4.25 4.08
CA SER A 86 8.38 3.08 3.79
C SER A 86 7.56 1.82 3.96
N TYR A 87 8.02 0.72 3.36
CA TYR A 87 7.49 -0.60 3.65
C TYR A 87 8.60 -1.52 4.16
N THR A 88 8.21 -2.59 4.83
CA THR A 88 9.08 -3.66 5.27
C THR A 88 8.43 -4.99 4.95
N GLU A 89 9.15 -5.86 4.26
CA GLU A 89 8.70 -7.22 3.99
C GLU A 89 8.91 -8.06 5.25
N LEU A 90 7.82 -8.64 5.76
CA LEU A 90 7.81 -9.46 6.97
C LEU A 90 7.96 -10.97 6.66
N GLY A 91 7.99 -11.34 5.37
CA GLY A 91 8.04 -12.73 4.91
C GLY A 91 6.66 -13.27 4.54
N GLY A 92 6.51 -14.59 4.46
CA GLY A 92 5.22 -15.23 4.16
C GLY A 92 4.32 -15.29 5.38
N ASP A 93 3.05 -14.88 5.22
CA ASP A 93 2.02 -15.08 6.25
C ASP A 93 1.40 -16.47 6.07
N ASN A 94 1.61 -17.34 7.05
CA ASN A 94 1.07 -18.71 7.06
C ASN A 94 -0.47 -18.75 7.08
N ASN A 95 -1.15 -17.65 7.45
CA ASN A 95 -2.61 -17.61 7.49
C ASN A 95 -3.24 -17.35 6.12
N TYR A 96 -2.52 -16.67 5.22
CA TYR A 96 -3.07 -16.17 3.96
C TYR A 96 -2.32 -16.68 2.72
N ASP A 97 -1.25 -17.45 2.90
CA ASP A 97 -0.38 -17.99 1.84
C ASP A 97 0.11 -16.89 0.87
N LYS A 98 0.43 -15.72 1.45
CA LYS A 98 0.81 -14.51 0.74
C LYS A 98 1.98 -13.84 1.44
N LYS A 99 2.75 -13.04 0.71
CA LYS A 99 3.85 -12.26 1.29
C LYS A 99 3.27 -11.08 2.08
N GLN A 100 3.67 -10.97 3.34
CA GLN A 100 3.24 -9.89 4.22
C GLN A 100 4.17 -8.68 4.07
N ILE A 101 3.56 -7.53 3.82
CA ILE A 101 4.23 -6.24 3.73
C ILE A 101 3.62 -5.32 4.78
N GLN A 102 4.48 -4.64 5.54
CA GLN A 102 4.07 -3.65 6.52
C GLN A 102 4.49 -2.26 6.09
N PHE A 103 3.52 -1.38 5.89
CA PHE A 103 3.76 0.04 5.66
C PHE A 103 4.02 0.78 6.96
N LYS A 104 4.94 1.74 6.90
CA LYS A 104 5.27 2.65 7.99
C LYS A 104 5.33 4.08 7.46
N VAL A 105 4.49 4.92 8.04
CA VAL A 105 4.42 6.34 7.70
C VAL A 105 5.23 7.13 8.73
N TYR A 106 6.03 8.07 8.23
CA TYR A 106 6.78 9.04 9.01
C TYR A 106 6.13 10.40 8.80
N ALA A 107 5.71 11.01 9.88
CA ALA A 107 5.00 12.28 9.85
C ALA A 107 5.63 13.28 10.82
N LYS A 108 5.53 14.55 10.47
CA LYS A 108 5.96 15.68 11.27
C LYS A 108 4.74 16.56 11.55
N THR A 109 4.70 17.18 12.72
CA THR A 109 3.67 18.16 13.06
C THR A 109 4.31 19.43 13.60
N SER A 110 3.74 20.58 13.26
CA SER A 110 4.13 21.88 13.81
C SER A 110 3.57 22.12 15.21
N ASP A 111 2.47 21.44 15.54
CA ASP A 111 1.65 21.75 16.71
C ASP A 111 1.92 20.77 17.85
N ARG A 112 1.79 21.25 19.08
CA ARG A 112 1.99 20.43 20.29
C ARG A 112 0.75 19.59 20.57
N PHE A 113 0.59 18.49 19.85
CA PHE A 113 -0.42 17.47 20.13
C PHE A 113 -0.01 16.56 21.30
N ASN A 114 -1.01 16.09 22.04
CA ASN A 114 -0.84 15.05 23.05
C ASN A 114 -0.69 13.66 22.38
N ASN A 115 -0.06 12.70 23.05
CA ASN A 115 0.12 11.33 22.55
C ASN A 115 -1.18 10.67 22.09
N LYS A 116 -2.30 10.91 22.79
CA LYS A 116 -3.62 10.37 22.39
C LYS A 116 -4.13 10.96 21.08
N GLU A 117 -3.84 12.22 20.82
CA GLU A 117 -4.24 12.92 19.59
C GLU A 117 -3.39 12.42 18.42
N LEU A 118 -2.07 12.31 18.63
CA LEU A 118 -1.14 11.72 17.67
C LEU A 118 -1.52 10.28 17.30
N THR A 119 -1.98 9.46 18.26
CA THR A 119 -2.52 8.13 17.94
C THR A 119 -3.76 8.23 17.05
N SER A 120 -4.71 9.11 17.37
CA SER A 120 -5.95 9.25 16.59
C SER A 120 -5.70 9.76 15.17
N ILE A 121 -4.75 10.68 14.99
CA ILE A 121 -4.33 11.16 13.66
C ILE A 121 -3.60 10.04 12.92
N GLY A 122 -2.72 9.30 13.59
CA GLY A 122 -2.02 8.16 13.03
C GLY A 122 -2.97 7.07 12.54
N ASP A 123 -4.01 6.76 13.31
CA ASP A 123 -5.04 5.79 12.95
C ASP A 123 -5.81 6.21 11.69
N ARG A 124 -6.12 7.51 11.54
CA ARG A 124 -6.74 8.06 10.33
C ARG A 124 -5.82 7.94 9.11
N ILE A 125 -4.55 8.29 9.26
CA ILE A 125 -3.55 8.15 8.19
C ILE A 125 -3.49 6.69 7.74
N ASN A 126 -3.34 5.77 8.70
CA ASN A 126 -3.28 4.34 8.44
C ASN A 126 -4.57 3.80 7.82
N TYR A 127 -5.73 4.27 8.26
CA TYR A 127 -7.03 3.90 7.68
C TYR A 127 -7.14 4.32 6.22
N ASN A 128 -6.83 5.57 5.88
CA ASN A 128 -6.94 6.05 4.51
C ASN A 128 -5.89 5.43 3.59
N LEU A 129 -4.68 5.17 4.09
CA LEU A 129 -3.66 4.39 3.39
C LEU A 129 -4.22 3.02 2.97
N ARG A 130 -4.74 2.26 3.95
CA ARG A 130 -5.27 0.91 3.71
C ARG A 130 -6.52 0.93 2.82
N LYS A 131 -7.42 1.89 3.02
CA LYS A 131 -8.60 2.10 2.18
C LYS A 131 -8.21 2.34 0.73
N SER A 132 -7.23 3.20 0.46
CA SER A 132 -6.80 3.50 -0.90
C SER A 132 -6.22 2.26 -1.59
N ILE A 133 -5.37 1.48 -0.90
CA ILE A 133 -4.87 0.20 -1.40
C ILE A 133 -6.04 -0.76 -1.71
N ALA A 134 -7.02 -0.88 -0.81
CA ALA A 134 -8.17 -1.76 -1.01
C ALA A 134 -9.01 -1.37 -2.24
N VAL A 135 -9.16 -0.08 -2.48
CA VAL A 135 -9.85 0.45 -3.66
C VAL A 135 -9.05 0.13 -4.93
N SER A 136 -7.74 0.37 -4.93
CA SER A 136 -6.87 0.12 -6.08
C SER A 136 -6.84 -1.36 -6.50
N PHE A 137 -6.89 -2.29 -5.55
CA PHE A 137 -6.94 -3.73 -5.83
C PHE A 137 -8.36 -4.32 -5.85
N ASN A 138 -9.39 -3.48 -5.73
CA ASN A 138 -10.79 -3.90 -5.63
C ASN A 138 -11.03 -4.99 -4.55
N SER A 139 -10.31 -4.90 -3.43
CA SER A 139 -10.29 -5.87 -2.33
C SER A 139 -11.13 -5.43 -1.12
N ILE A 140 -12.02 -4.43 -1.29
CA ILE A 140 -12.81 -3.81 -0.21
C ILE A 140 -13.65 -4.85 0.55
N ASN A 141 -14.22 -5.83 -0.17
CA ASN A 141 -15.07 -6.87 0.41
C ASN A 141 -14.27 -7.99 1.10
N ALA A 142 -12.96 -8.08 0.86
CA ALA A 142 -12.10 -9.11 1.42
C ALA A 142 -11.48 -8.70 2.77
N THR A 143 -11.65 -7.45 3.19
CA THR A 143 -11.07 -6.90 4.42
C THR A 143 -12.14 -6.52 5.45
N ASN A 144 -11.72 -6.30 6.69
CA ASN A 144 -12.59 -5.75 7.73
C ASN A 144 -12.88 -4.25 7.52
N LYS A 145 -13.76 -3.69 8.36
CA LYS A 145 -14.15 -2.26 8.36
C LYS A 145 -12.98 -1.28 8.50
N LEU A 146 -11.85 -1.72 9.06
CA LEU A 146 -10.64 -0.90 9.25
C LEU A 146 -9.60 -1.09 8.14
N TYR A 147 -9.95 -1.85 7.10
CA TYR A 147 -9.07 -2.20 5.99
C TYR A 147 -7.78 -2.93 6.43
N ASN A 148 -7.83 -3.72 7.52
CA ASN A 148 -6.63 -4.35 8.10
C ASN A 148 -6.80 -5.84 8.44
N PRO A 149 -6.10 -6.76 7.77
CA PRO A 149 -5.16 -6.52 6.66
C PRO A 149 -5.89 -6.22 5.33
N VAL A 150 -5.20 -5.57 4.39
CA VAL A 150 -5.67 -5.36 3.02
C VAL A 150 -4.93 -6.28 2.06
N PHE A 151 -5.59 -6.69 0.97
CA PHE A 151 -5.14 -7.79 0.13
C PHE A 151 -4.89 -7.35 -1.30
N SER A 152 -3.90 -7.97 -1.93
CA SER A 152 -3.70 -7.98 -3.38
C SER A 152 -3.45 -9.43 -3.85
N PRO A 153 -3.30 -9.68 -5.17
CA PRO A 153 -3.09 -11.03 -5.69
C PRO A 153 -1.99 -11.83 -4.99
N HIS A 154 -0.85 -11.22 -4.67
CA HIS A 154 0.30 -11.92 -4.06
C HIS A 154 0.68 -11.42 -2.65
N TYR A 155 0.19 -10.25 -2.24
CA TYR A 155 0.59 -9.62 -0.98
C TYR A 155 -0.57 -9.40 0.00
N VAL A 156 -0.20 -9.33 1.27
CA VAL A 156 -1.04 -8.90 2.39
C VAL A 156 -0.38 -7.67 2.99
N TYR A 157 -1.08 -6.54 2.98
CA TYR A 157 -0.56 -5.29 3.52
C TYR A 157 -1.14 -4.99 4.90
N THR A 158 -0.26 -4.60 5.80
CA THR A 158 -0.58 -4.10 7.14
C THR A 158 0.08 -2.75 7.35
N THR A 159 -0.33 -2.04 8.39
CA THR A 159 0.29 -0.76 8.77
C THR A 159 0.85 -0.83 10.17
N ALA A 160 2.04 -0.28 10.36
CA ALA A 160 2.61 0.02 11.66
C ALA A 160 2.05 1.35 12.20
N ASN A 161 2.26 1.60 13.49
CA ASN A 161 1.99 2.92 14.07
C ASN A 161 2.82 3.99 13.36
N VAL A 162 2.18 5.14 13.10
CA VAL A 162 2.84 6.31 12.50
C VAL A 162 3.97 6.76 13.41
N LYS A 163 5.15 6.99 12.83
CA LYS A 163 6.31 7.52 13.54
C LYS A 163 6.33 9.04 13.40
N TRP A 164 6.22 9.72 14.54
CA TRP A 164 6.31 11.17 14.63
C TRP A 164 7.78 11.59 14.76
N VAL A 165 8.22 12.55 13.93
CA VAL A 165 9.60 13.06 13.84
C VAL A 165 9.62 14.56 14.00
#